data_AF-A0A2K8SMR2-F1
#
_entry.id   AF-A0A2K8SMR2-F1
#
_cell.length_a   1.000
_cell.length_b   1.000
_cell.length_c   1.000
_cell.angle_alpha   90.00
_cell.angle_beta   90.00
_cell.angle_gamma   90.00
#
_symmetry.space_group_name_H-M   'P 1'
#
loop_
_entity.id
_entity.type
_entity.pdbx_description
1 polymer ?
#
loop_
_entity_poly.entity_id
_entity_poly.type
_entity_poly.pdbx_seq_one_letter_code
_entity_poly.pdbx_strand_id
1 'polypeptide(L)'
;MGWLKRLFGMEKPQNAQVNPTAQSIAQAPNTNVASTATQSIPPERVGLSGEYDQSGLAKRVALAFDQDPQLDDVNTLWVAQTGSTVVLKGKVPSQEILNKMVSVARSVHGATDVDTNQATIG
;
A
#
# COMPACT_ATOMS: atom_id res chain seq x y z
N MET A 1 11.00 -0.61 14.75
CA MET A 1 9.53 -0.74 14.89
C MET A 1 8.97 -0.83 13.48
N GLY A 2 8.11 -1.81 13.17
CA GLY A 2 7.64 -1.99 11.79
C GLY A 2 6.84 -0.80 11.25
N TRP A 3 6.94 -0.58 9.94
CA TRP A 3 6.25 0.43 9.15
C TRP A 3 4.75 0.43 9.37
N LEU A 4 4.09 -0.74 9.39
CA LEU A 4 2.65 -0.81 9.67
C LEU A 4 2.30 -0.25 11.05
N LYS A 5 3.09 -0.61 12.07
CA LYS A 5 2.88 -0.17 13.45
C LYS A 5 3.13 1.32 13.59
N ARG A 6 4.15 1.82 12.90
CA ARG A 6 4.58 3.22 12.92
C ARG A 6 3.63 4.16 12.19
N LEU A 7 3.17 3.77 11.01
CA LEU A 7 2.35 4.62 10.15
C LEU A 7 0.85 4.51 10.45
N PHE A 8 0.39 3.31 10.84
CA PHE A 8 -1.04 3.04 11.00
C PHE A 8 -1.43 2.61 12.42
N GLY A 9 -0.48 2.57 13.37
CA GLY A 9 -0.73 2.11 14.75
C GLY A 9 -1.05 0.61 14.86
N MET A 10 -0.97 -0.12 13.75
CA MET A 10 -1.46 -1.49 13.59
C MET A 10 -0.29 -2.49 13.59
N GLU A 11 -0.42 -3.57 14.35
CA GLU A 11 0.54 -4.68 14.24
C GLU A 11 0.33 -5.46 12.95
N LYS A 12 1.40 -6.03 12.39
CA LYS A 12 1.31 -6.86 11.17
C LYS A 12 0.38 -8.07 11.44
N PRO A 13 -0.77 -8.17 10.75
CA PRO A 13 -1.62 -9.37 10.83
C PRO A 13 -0.85 -10.61 10.39
N GLN A 14 -1.15 -11.77 11.00
CA GLN A 14 -0.51 -13.05 10.64
C GLN A 14 -0.72 -13.42 9.16
N ASN A 15 -1.86 -13.06 8.59
CA ASN A 15 -2.26 -13.30 7.21
C ASN A 15 -2.00 -12.10 6.27
N ALA A 16 -1.23 -11.10 6.69
CA ALA A 16 -0.99 -9.91 5.89
C ALA A 16 -0.05 -10.19 4.70
N GLN A 17 -0.54 -9.87 3.51
CA GLN A 17 0.16 -10.05 2.23
C GLN A 17 0.35 -8.70 1.54
N VAL A 18 1.48 -8.56 0.83
CA VAL A 18 1.77 -7.36 0.03
C VAL A 18 0.92 -7.28 -1.25
N ASN A 19 0.55 -8.44 -1.80
CA ASN A 19 -0.27 -8.59 -3.00
C ASN A 19 -1.33 -9.68 -2.78
N PRO A 20 -2.33 -9.47 -1.90
CA PRO A 20 -3.41 -10.42 -1.72
C PRO A 20 -4.35 -10.36 -2.93
N THR A 21 -4.97 -11.50 -3.21
CA THR A 21 -6.08 -11.57 -4.16
C THR A 21 -7.28 -10.82 -3.60
N ALA A 22 -7.87 -9.91 -4.37
CA ALA A 22 -9.07 -9.19 -3.97
C ALA A 22 -10.20 -10.18 -3.65
N GLN A 23 -10.78 -10.07 -2.45
CA GLN A 23 -11.97 -10.84 -2.09
C GLN A 23 -13.14 -10.33 -2.91
N SER A 24 -13.93 -11.25 -3.48
CA SER A 24 -15.16 -10.90 -4.17
C SER A 24 -16.17 -10.31 -3.19
N ILE A 25 -16.61 -9.08 -3.41
CA ILE A 25 -17.73 -8.49 -2.67
C ILE A 25 -19.01 -9.17 -3.17
N ALA A 26 -19.56 -10.11 -2.39
CA ALA A 26 -20.87 -10.68 -2.67
C ALA A 26 -21.93 -9.59 -2.39
N GLN A 27 -22.59 -9.08 -3.44
CA GLN A 27 -23.78 -8.24 -3.27
C GLN A 27 -25.01 -9.15 -3.09
N ALA A 28 -25.86 -8.80 -2.11
CA ALA A 28 -27.22 -9.29 -2.08
C ALA A 28 -27.94 -8.88 -3.39
N PRO A 29 -28.80 -9.73 -3.97
CA PRO A 29 -29.35 -9.51 -5.30
C PRO A 29 -30.30 -8.31 -5.28
N ASN A 30 -29.89 -7.18 -5.86
CA ASN A 30 -30.78 -6.07 -6.14
C ASN A 30 -31.27 -6.18 -7.59
N THR A 31 -32.53 -6.57 -7.76
CA THR A 31 -33.24 -6.71 -9.03
C THR A 31 -33.53 -5.34 -9.66
N ASN A 32 -32.68 -4.91 -10.59
CA ASN A 32 -33.00 -4.14 -11.81
C ASN A 32 -31.79 -3.33 -12.26
N VAL A 33 -30.94 -3.91 -13.13
CA VAL A 33 -30.44 -3.35 -14.40
C VAL A 33 -29.36 -4.30 -14.96
N ALA A 34 -29.41 -4.53 -16.27
CA ALA A 34 -28.49 -5.42 -16.97
C ALA A 34 -27.06 -4.86 -16.97
N SER A 35 -26.21 -5.35 -16.06
CA SER A 35 -24.74 -5.34 -16.13
C SER A 35 -24.22 -6.28 -15.03
N THR A 36 -23.80 -7.48 -15.39
CA THR A 36 -23.01 -8.37 -14.51
C THR A 36 -21.59 -7.82 -14.36
N ALA A 37 -21.46 -6.63 -13.78
CA ALA A 37 -20.19 -6.16 -13.26
C ALA A 37 -20.08 -6.73 -11.84
N THR A 38 -19.34 -7.83 -11.67
CA THR A 38 -18.66 -8.08 -10.40
C THR A 38 -17.90 -6.79 -10.10
N GLN A 39 -18.39 -5.94 -9.19
CA GLN A 39 -17.63 -4.78 -8.72
C GLN A 39 -16.42 -5.34 -7.97
N SER A 40 -15.34 -5.61 -8.69
CA SER A 40 -14.05 -5.97 -8.12
C SER A 40 -13.53 -4.80 -7.32
N ILE A 41 -13.00 -5.07 -6.13
CA ILE A 41 -12.31 -4.06 -5.33
C ILE A 41 -11.18 -3.47 -6.19
N PRO A 42 -11.13 -2.13 -6.37
CA PRO A 42 -10.03 -1.51 -7.10
C PRO A 42 -8.69 -1.94 -6.49
N PRO A 43 -7.66 -2.23 -7.29
CA PRO A 43 -6.41 -2.81 -6.80
C PRO A 43 -5.73 -1.94 -5.74
N GLU A 44 -5.85 -0.62 -5.82
CA GLU A 44 -5.34 0.33 -4.83
C GLU A 44 -6.14 0.33 -3.50
N ARG A 45 -7.34 -0.24 -3.51
CA ARG A 45 -8.24 -0.36 -2.35
C ARG A 45 -8.27 -1.74 -1.72
N VAL A 46 -7.45 -2.69 -2.20
CA VAL A 46 -7.37 -4.02 -1.60
C VAL A 46 -6.70 -3.93 -0.20
N GLY A 47 -7.17 -4.64 0.81
CA GLY A 47 -6.56 -4.62 2.14
C GLY A 47 -5.31 -5.51 2.22
N LEU A 48 -4.81 -5.74 3.43
CA LEU A 48 -3.69 -6.68 3.66
C LEU A 48 -4.14 -8.14 3.54
N SER A 49 -5.43 -8.42 3.66
CA SER A 49 -6.04 -9.77 3.60
C SER A 49 -6.96 -9.93 2.38
N GLY A 50 -6.95 -8.98 1.44
CA GLY A 50 -7.82 -8.98 0.27
C GLY A 50 -9.15 -8.24 0.44
N GLU A 51 -9.43 -7.68 1.62
CA GLU A 51 -10.65 -6.93 1.95
C GLU A 51 -10.70 -5.56 1.26
N TYR A 52 -11.81 -4.82 1.38
CA TYR A 52 -11.83 -3.42 0.94
C TYR A 52 -11.25 -2.51 2.02
N ASP A 53 -10.23 -1.73 1.68
CA ASP A 53 -9.57 -0.78 2.57
C ASP A 53 -9.27 0.54 1.85
N GLN A 54 -9.76 1.64 2.43
CA GLN A 54 -9.50 2.99 1.93
C GLN A 54 -8.02 3.35 1.89
N SER A 55 -7.18 2.73 2.72
CA SER A 55 -5.72 2.89 2.80
C SER A 55 -4.98 1.61 2.40
N GLY A 56 -5.63 0.75 1.62
CA GLY A 56 -5.16 -0.58 1.26
C GLY A 56 -3.76 -0.61 0.64
N LEU A 57 -3.54 0.16 -0.43
CA LEU A 57 -2.24 0.24 -1.10
C LEU A 57 -1.14 0.75 -0.16
N ALA A 58 -1.37 1.80 0.62
CA ALA A 58 -0.39 2.37 1.55
C ALA A 58 0.00 1.37 2.65
N LYS A 59 -0.98 0.60 3.17
CA LYS A 59 -0.71 -0.47 4.12
C LYS A 59 0.12 -1.60 3.49
N ARG A 60 -0.19 -2.01 2.25
CA ARG A 60 0.59 -3.03 1.53
C ARG A 60 2.00 -2.55 1.20
N VAL A 61 2.19 -1.28 0.86
CA VAL A 61 3.52 -0.67 0.65
C VAL A 61 4.30 -0.63 1.95
N ALA A 62 3.69 -0.20 3.05
CA ALA A 62 4.31 -0.25 4.37
C ALA A 62 4.74 -1.68 4.74
N LEU A 63 3.89 -2.67 4.44
CA LEU A 63 4.24 -4.06 4.65
C LEU A 63 5.40 -4.52 3.73
N ALA A 64 5.44 -4.07 2.49
CA ALA A 64 6.53 -4.39 1.57
C ALA A 64 7.86 -3.79 2.04
N PHE A 65 7.83 -2.60 2.64
CA PHE A 65 9.01 -2.00 3.29
C PHE A 65 9.43 -2.78 4.54
N ASP A 66 8.49 -3.28 5.34
CA ASP A 66 8.78 -4.18 6.47
C ASP A 66 9.44 -5.50 6.05
N GLN A 67 9.26 -5.94 4.80
CA GLN A 67 9.88 -7.16 4.26
C GLN A 67 11.27 -6.92 3.67
N ASP A 68 11.68 -5.66 3.52
CA ASP A 68 12.99 -5.30 2.99
C ASP A 68 13.91 -4.81 4.13
N PRO A 69 14.93 -5.59 4.52
CA PRO A 69 15.82 -5.24 5.64
C PRO A 69 16.72 -4.04 5.34
N GLN A 70 16.70 -3.48 4.13
CA GLN A 70 17.41 -2.22 3.83
C GLN A 70 16.55 -0.99 4.14
N LEU A 71 15.24 -1.17 4.35
CA LEU A 71 14.26 -0.09 4.51
C LEU A 71 13.67 -0.03 5.92
N ASP A 72 13.94 -1.01 6.78
CA ASP A 72 13.40 -1.14 8.14
C ASP A 72 13.90 -0.05 9.10
N ASP A 73 15.12 0.46 8.88
CA ASP A 73 15.74 1.52 9.69
C ASP A 73 15.26 2.94 9.33
N VAL A 74 14.46 3.12 8.27
CA VAL A 74 14.03 4.44 7.83
C VAL A 74 12.81 4.93 8.60
N ASN A 75 13.09 5.60 9.71
CA ASN A 75 12.09 6.09 10.66
C ASN A 75 11.66 7.55 10.39
N THR A 76 12.12 8.16 9.31
CA THR A 76 11.89 9.57 8.98
C THR A 76 11.00 9.78 7.76
N LEU A 77 10.53 8.71 7.13
CA LEU A 77 9.68 8.76 5.93
C LEU A 77 8.28 8.18 6.21
N TRP A 78 7.25 8.89 5.79
CA TRP A 78 5.86 8.47 5.82
C TRP A 78 5.39 7.99 4.45
N VAL A 79 4.54 6.95 4.47
CA VAL A 79 3.85 6.45 3.27
C VAL A 79 2.40 6.90 3.35
N ALA A 80 1.96 7.60 2.31
CA ALA A 80 0.57 7.93 2.08
C ALA A 80 0.13 7.41 0.71
N GLN A 81 -1.16 7.47 0.43
CA GLN A 81 -1.69 7.19 -0.89
C GLN A 81 -2.68 8.26 -1.33
N THR A 82 -2.80 8.44 -2.64
CA THR A 82 -3.81 9.29 -3.27
C THR A 82 -4.30 8.56 -4.51
N GLY A 83 -5.44 7.87 -4.37
CA GLY A 83 -5.89 6.91 -5.38
C GLY A 83 -4.86 5.77 -5.53
N SER A 84 -4.41 5.55 -6.75
CA SER A 84 -3.38 4.56 -7.11
C SER A 84 -1.94 5.08 -7.05
N THR A 85 -1.75 6.34 -6.62
CA THR A 85 -0.42 6.94 -6.42
C THR A 85 0.03 6.79 -4.98
N VAL A 86 1.21 6.23 -4.78
CA VAL A 86 1.90 6.18 -3.48
C VAL A 86 2.65 7.48 -3.28
N VAL A 87 2.48 8.13 -2.13
CA VAL A 87 3.18 9.39 -1.82
C VAL A 87 4.15 9.14 -0.68
N LEU A 88 5.45 9.28 -0.97
CA LEU A 88 6.53 9.18 -0.01
C LEU A 88 6.86 10.58 0.51
N LYS A 89 6.74 10.78 1.82
CA LYS A 89 6.90 12.09 2.47
C LYS A 89 7.92 12.04 3.59
N GLY A 90 8.71 13.08 3.79
CA GLY A 90 9.65 13.18 4.92
C GLY A 90 11.11 13.07 4.50
N LYS A 91 11.92 12.36 5.26
CA LYS A 91 13.37 12.27 5.07
C LYS A 91 13.84 10.85 4.80
N VAL A 92 14.77 10.70 3.87
CA VAL A 92 15.45 9.43 3.52
C VAL A 92 16.96 9.61 3.62
N PRO A 93 17.70 8.59 4.06
CA PRO A 93 19.12 8.71 4.33
C PRO A 93 19.97 8.90 3.06
N SER A 94 19.51 8.40 1.92
CA SER A 94 20.22 8.52 0.64
C SER A 94 19.27 8.39 -0.55
N GLN A 95 19.73 8.84 -1.73
CA GLN A 95 19.02 8.63 -2.99
C GLN A 95 18.87 7.13 -3.31
N GLU A 96 19.84 6.30 -2.95
CA GLU A 96 19.79 4.86 -3.18
C GLU A 96 18.63 4.22 -2.42
N ILE A 97 18.46 4.58 -1.14
CA ILE A 97 17.35 4.13 -0.32
C ILE A 97 16.02 4.64 -0.88
N LEU A 98 15.95 5.90 -1.33
CA LEU A 98 14.75 6.42 -2.00
C LEU A 98 14.39 5.62 -3.25
N ASN A 99 15.37 5.33 -4.10
CA ASN A 99 15.18 4.54 -5.32
C ASN A 99 14.69 3.13 -4.98
N LYS A 100 15.24 2.51 -3.92
CA LYS A 100 14.82 1.20 -3.46
C LYS A 100 13.37 1.23 -2.97
N MET A 101 13.00 2.24 -2.18
CA MET A 101 11.62 2.45 -1.73
C MET A 101 10.64 2.64 -2.89
N VAL A 102 11.01 3.43 -3.89
CA VAL A 102 10.20 3.61 -5.10
C VAL A 102 10.03 2.29 -5.84
N SER A 103 11.10 1.51 -6.01
CA SER A 103 11.05 0.20 -6.66
C SER A 103 10.12 -0.77 -5.91
N VAL A 104 10.24 -0.84 -4.58
CA VAL A 104 9.39 -1.71 -3.75
C VAL A 104 7.94 -1.25 -3.82
N ALA A 105 7.66 0.06 -3.70
CA ALA A 105 6.31 0.61 -3.81
C ALA A 105 5.66 0.31 -5.17
N ARG A 106 6.42 0.40 -6.28
CA ARG A 106 5.93 0.06 -7.64
C ARG A 106 5.67 -1.44 -7.84
N SER A 107 6.32 -2.31 -7.06
CA SER A 107 6.08 -3.75 -7.12
C SER A 107 4.76 -4.18 -6.47
N VAL A 108 4.13 -3.28 -5.70
CA VAL A 108 2.83 -3.53 -5.08
C VAL A 108 1.73 -3.37 -6.11
N HIS A 109 0.91 -4.41 -6.24
CA HIS A 109 -0.24 -4.45 -7.13
C HIS A 109 -1.17 -3.27 -6.87
N GLY A 110 -1.52 -2.51 -7.90
CA GLY A 110 -2.37 -1.32 -7.78
C GLY A 110 -1.61 0.00 -7.59
N ALA A 111 -0.29 -0.01 -7.38
CA ALA A 111 0.52 1.19 -7.49
C ALA A 111 0.72 1.54 -8.98
N THR A 112 0.12 2.63 -9.45
CA THR A 112 0.36 3.14 -10.81
C THR A 112 1.48 4.16 -10.86
N ASP A 113 1.69 4.87 -9.75
CA ASP A 113 2.72 5.90 -9.66
C ASP A 113 3.25 6.04 -8.22
N VAL A 114 4.44 6.65 -8.09
CA VAL A 114 5.07 6.95 -6.80
C VAL A 114 5.57 8.39 -6.81
N ASP A 115 4.95 9.24 -6.01
CA ASP A 115 5.32 10.63 -5.79
C ASP A 115 6.35 10.74 -4.65
N THR A 116 7.53 11.26 -4.97
CA THR A 116 8.62 11.52 -4.03
C THR A 116 8.89 13.02 -3.83
N ASN A 117 8.05 13.92 -4.36
CA ASN A 117 8.27 15.38 -4.27
C ASN A 117 8.27 15.89 -2.83
N GLN A 118 7.67 15.13 -1.91
CA GLN A 118 7.63 15.43 -0.48
C GLN A 118 8.69 14.65 0.32
N ALA A 119 9.53 13.86 -0.35
CA ALA A 119 10.68 13.19 0.24
C ALA A 119 11.95 14.01 0.00
N THR A 120 12.74 14.18 1.05
CA THR A 120 14.01 14.91 1.02
C THR A 120 15.14 14.01 1.49
N ILE A 121 16.34 14.21 0.95
CA ILE A 121 17.50 13.41 1.29
C ILE A 121 18.26 14.08 2.43
N GLY A 122 18.65 13.31 3.45
CA GLY A 122 19.67 13.67 4.44
C GLY A 122 19.35 13.30 5.87
#